data_AF-A0A6V7ISA3-F1
#
_entry.id   AF-A0A6V7ISA3-F1
#
_cell.length_a   1.000
_cell.length_b   1.000
_cell.length_c   1.000
_cell.angle_alpha   90.00
_cell.angle_beta   90.00
_cell.angle_gamma   90.00
#
_symmetry.space_group_name_H-M   'P 1'
#
loop_
_entity.id
_entity.type
_entity.pdbx_description
1 polymer ?
#
loop_
_entity_poly.entity_id
_entity_poly.type
_entity_poly.pdbx_seq_one_letter_code
_entity_poly.pdbx_strand_id
1 'polypeptide(L)' 'SLQDIHMRKAFKSSVVFDQQVVSRDTMPTAMLETYQQCDTPPPLDKLNVY' A
#
# COMPACT_ATOMS: atom_id res chain seq x y z
N SER A 1 -13.34 8.35 -43.05
CA SER A 1 -14.06 9.63 -42.86
C SER A 1 -13.63 10.27 -41.54
N LEU A 2 -13.69 11.60 -41.38
CA LEU A 2 -13.52 12.27 -40.07
C LEU A 2 -14.50 11.73 -39.02
N GLN A 3 -15.65 11.25 -39.49
CA GLN A 3 -16.65 10.57 -38.67
C GLN A 3 -16.07 9.31 -37.99
N ASP A 4 -15.22 8.53 -38.67
CA ASP A 4 -14.61 7.32 -38.11
C ASP A 4 -13.57 7.64 -37.03
N ILE A 5 -12.97 8.84 -37.04
CA ILE A 5 -11.99 9.29 -36.05
C ILE A 5 -12.69 9.66 -34.75
N HIS A 6 -13.85 10.33 -34.82
CA HIS A 6 -14.64 10.67 -33.63
C HIS A 6 -15.29 9.44 -32.96
N MET A 7 -15.51 8.37 -33.71
CA MET A 7 -16.10 7.12 -33.20
C MET A 7 -15.07 6.17 -32.57
N ARG A 8 -13.77 6.45 -32.72
CA ARG A 8 -12.69 5.63 -32.14
C ARG A 8 -12.28 6.20 -30.79
N LYS A 9 -12.27 5.34 -29.76
CA LYS A 9 -11.72 5.67 -28.45
C LYS A 9 -10.22 5.95 -28.59
N ALA A 10 -9.75 7.05 -28.01
CA ALA A 10 -8.32 7.36 -27.95
C ALA A 10 -7.56 6.32 -27.11
N PHE A 11 -6.34 6.00 -27.54
CA PHE A 11 -5.41 5.20 -26.74
C PHE A 11 -5.16 5.90 -25.39
N LYS A 12 -5.28 5.16 -24.30
CA LYS A 12 -4.90 5.60 -22.96
C LYS A 12 -3.98 4.54 -22.37
N SER A 13 -2.74 4.93 -22.06
CA SER A 13 -1.83 4.07 -21.32
C SER A 13 -2.30 3.88 -19.88
N SER A 14 -1.82 2.83 -19.24
CA SER A 14 -2.00 2.68 -17.79
C SER A 14 -1.28 3.81 -17.05
N VAL A 15 -1.91 4.34 -16.02
CA VAL A 15 -1.34 5.33 -15.10
C VAL A 15 -1.64 4.84 -13.69
N VAL A 16 -0.84 3.88 -13.23
CA VAL A 16 -0.92 3.32 -11.88
C VAL A 16 0.22 3.91 -11.07
N PHE A 17 -0.10 4.36 -9.85
CA PHE A 17 0.88 4.82 -8.88
C PHE A 17 0.82 3.90 -7.67
N ASP A 18 1.96 3.31 -7.33
CA ASP A 18 2.06 2.50 -6.13
C ASP A 18 1.96 3.40 -4.90
N GLN A 19 1.00 3.09 -4.04
CA GLN A 19 0.77 3.78 -2.78
C GLN A 19 1.10 2.82 -1.62
N GLN A 20 1.37 3.36 -0.43
CA GLN A 20 1.68 2.56 0.76
C GLN A 20 2.85 1.58 0.55
N VAL A 21 3.83 1.97 -0.27
CA VAL A 21 5.01 1.14 -0.59
C VAL A 21 5.90 0.85 0.62
N VAL A 22 5.68 1.56 1.72
CA VAL A 22 6.29 1.30 3.04
C VAL A 22 5.17 1.05 4.05
N SER A 23 4.59 -0.14 3.98
CA SER A 23 3.64 -0.66 4.96
C SER A 23 4.28 -1.76 5.81
N ARG A 24 3.55 -2.25 6.83
CA ARG A 24 4.01 -3.41 7.61
C ARG A 24 4.21 -4.64 6.73
N ASP A 25 3.37 -4.83 5.72
CA ASP A 25 3.37 -6.01 4.85
C ASP A 25 4.51 -5.98 3.83
N THR A 26 5.01 -4.79 3.49
CA THR A 26 6.17 -4.62 2.59
C THR A 26 7.50 -4.65 3.35
N MET A 27 7.49 -4.93 4.65
CA MET A 27 8.71 -4.97 5.46
C MET A 27 9.57 -6.18 5.08
N PRO A 28 10.87 -6.00 4.76
CA PRO A 28 11.78 -7.12 4.51
C PRO A 28 11.87 -8.06 5.72
N THR A 29 12.03 -9.36 5.47
CA THR A 29 12.11 -10.38 6.53
C THR A 29 13.18 -10.07 7.58
N ALA A 30 14.39 -9.66 7.16
CA ALA A 30 15.47 -9.32 8.07
C ALA A 30 15.13 -8.12 8.99
N MET A 31 14.39 -7.13 8.48
CA MET A 31 13.91 -6.01 9.29
C MET A 31 12.82 -6.45 10.25
N LEU A 32 11.92 -7.34 9.81
CA LEU A 32 10.87 -7.89 10.67
C LEU A 32 11.46 -8.69 11.83
N GLU A 33 12.45 -9.54 11.58
CA GLU A 33 13.19 -10.29 12.61
C GLU A 33 13.86 -9.35 13.61
N THR A 34 14.50 -8.28 13.12
CA THR A 34 15.12 -7.26 14.00
C THR A 34 14.07 -6.53 14.82
N TYR A 35 12.95 -6.14 14.22
CA TYR A 35 11.84 -5.46 14.89
C TYR A 35 11.22 -6.32 16.00
N GLN A 36 11.11 -7.62 15.79
CA GLN A 36 10.56 -8.56 16.78
C GLN A 36 11.42 -8.69 18.04
N GLN A 37 12.70 -8.28 17.98
CA GLN A 37 13.60 -8.26 19.13
C GLN A 37 13.51 -6.97 19.94
N CYS A 38 12.79 -5.95 19.45
CA CYS A 38 12.58 -4.70 20.17
C CYS A 38 11.56 -4.86 21.31
N ASP A 39 11.66 -3.99 22.33
CA ASP A 39 10.68 -3.94 23.41
C ASP A 39 9.28 -3.63 22.87
N THR A 40 8.30 -4.45 23.25
CA THR A 40 6.90 -4.22 22.90
C THR A 40 6.31 -3.09 23.75
N PRO A 41 5.36 -2.30 23.23
CA PRO A 41 4.70 -1.27 24.03
C PRO A 41 3.98 -1.87 25.24
N PRO A 42 3.76 -1.09 26.32
CA PRO A 42 2.94 -1.53 27.45
C PRO A 42 1.54 -1.95 26.98
N PRO A 43 0.93 -2.99 27.58
CA PRO A 43 -0.34 -3.55 27.13
C PRO A 43 -1.54 -2.70 27.61
N LEU A 44 -1.60 -1.45 27.13
CA LEU A 44 -2.66 -0.49 27.43
C LEU A 44 -3.99 -0.86 26.75
N ASP A 45 -3.95 -1.69 25.72
CA ASP A 45 -5.11 -2.27 25.05
C ASP A 45 -6.05 -3.01 26.03
N LYS A 46 -5.49 -3.57 27.11
CA LYS A 46 -6.25 -4.19 28.20
C LYS A 46 -7.16 -3.21 28.95
N LEU A 47 -6.94 -1.91 28.80
CA LEU A 47 -7.73 -0.85 29.44
C LEU A 47 -8.83 -0.29 28.51
N ASN A 48 -8.88 -0.70 27.24
CA ASN A 48 -9.88 -0.20 26.28
C ASN A 48 -11.33 -0.58 26.61
N VAL A 49 -11.54 -1.47 27.59
CA VAL A 49 -12.86 -1.86 28.06
C VAL A 49 -13.55 -0.78 28.93
N TYR A 50 -12.82 0.28 29.28
CA TYR A 50 -13.29 1.45 30.02
C TYR A 50 -13.39 2.67 29.09
#